data_AF-A0A7Z0MMS2-F1
#
_entry.id   AF-A0A7Z0MMS2-F1
#
_cell.length_a   1.000
_cell.length_b   1.000
_cell.length_c   1.000
_cell.angle_alpha   90.00
_cell.angle_beta   90.00
_cell.angle_gamma   90.00
#
_symmetry.space_group_name_H-M   'P 1'
#
loop_
_entity.id
_entity.type
_entity.pdbx_description
1 polymer ?
#
loop_
_entity_poly.entity_id
_entity_poly.type
_entity_poly.pdbx_seq_one_letter_code
_entity_poly.pdbx_strand_id
1 'polypeptide(L)'
;MKKLALLLLSSLASVASAESKTLPPIINNSTYANGAAYSAQGAANQPMLQMLGQIEALQTEIQKLRGMAEQQSHEINKLKQREQNIYTDMNMRLQQLESAAGISVDTTRQEILSAPVKPSYIPVAPVVKQTQVKQAKQPAPITTVKPKSKAQEKADFDAAFASVKNSHYQQAIKLLEHFLVDYPAGVYTENAYFSEFSL
;
A
#
# COMPACT_ATOMS: atom_id res chain seq x y z
N MET A 1 -48.58 23.67 93.49
CA MET A 1 -49.72 23.88 92.57
C MET A 1 -49.20 24.29 91.19
N LYS A 2 -49.37 23.40 90.20
CA LYS A 2 -49.46 23.63 88.73
C LYS A 2 -49.20 22.29 88.03
N LYS A 3 -50.13 21.36 88.22
CA LYS A 3 -50.48 20.36 87.20
C LYS A 3 -51.13 21.16 86.08
N LEU A 4 -50.65 21.09 84.83
CA LEU A 4 -51.39 21.38 83.57
C LEU A 4 -50.44 21.78 82.43
N ALA A 5 -49.58 20.87 82.00
CA ALA A 5 -49.10 20.87 80.61
C ALA A 5 -48.68 19.47 80.13
N LEU A 6 -49.15 18.42 80.80
CA LEU A 6 -49.22 17.07 80.25
C LEU A 6 -50.41 17.05 79.28
N LEU A 7 -50.27 17.69 78.10
CA LEU A 7 -51.13 17.51 76.92
C LEU A 7 -50.64 18.39 75.75
N LEU A 8 -49.43 18.14 75.27
CA LEU A 8 -49.14 18.21 73.84
C LEU A 8 -48.44 16.91 73.45
N LEU A 9 -49.18 15.83 73.73
CA LEU A 9 -49.07 14.58 73.01
C LEU A 9 -49.13 14.89 71.50
N SER A 10 -48.30 14.19 70.74
CA SER A 10 -48.32 14.11 69.28
C SER A 10 -48.10 15.42 68.51
N SER A 11 -46.83 15.74 68.24
CA SER A 11 -46.48 16.10 66.85
C SER A 11 -44.98 16.04 66.64
N LEU A 12 -44.62 15.47 65.50
CA LEU A 12 -43.30 15.47 64.87
C LEU A 12 -42.24 14.54 65.46
N ALA A 13 -42.41 13.29 65.07
CA ALA A 13 -41.34 12.39 64.67
C ALA A 13 -40.17 13.11 63.95
N SER A 14 -38.95 12.89 64.43
CA SER A 14 -37.86 12.37 63.59
C SER A 14 -36.73 11.89 64.49
N VAL A 15 -36.59 10.57 64.51
CA VAL A 15 -35.41 9.86 64.97
C VAL A 15 -34.30 10.11 63.95
N ALA A 16 -33.17 10.62 64.41
CA ALA A 16 -31.91 10.49 63.71
C ALA A 16 -30.87 9.93 64.71
N SER A 17 -31.06 8.67 65.08
CA SER A 17 -29.97 7.89 65.65
C SER A 17 -28.95 7.67 64.54
N ALA A 18 -27.81 8.34 64.63
CA ALA A 18 -26.65 8.07 63.77
C ALA A 18 -26.08 6.70 64.16
N GLU A 19 -26.51 5.67 63.45
CA GLU A 19 -25.91 4.34 63.52
C GLU A 19 -24.56 4.40 62.80
N SER A 20 -23.46 4.22 63.52
CA SER A 20 -22.13 4.10 62.92
C SER A 20 -22.09 2.79 62.14
N LYS A 21 -22.35 2.87 60.83
CA LYS A 21 -22.20 1.76 59.90
C LYS A 21 -20.76 1.25 59.99
N THR A 22 -20.59 0.10 60.63
CA THR A 22 -19.30 -0.58 60.69
C THR A 22 -18.86 -0.90 59.26
N LEU A 23 -17.64 -0.48 58.93
CA LEU A 23 -17.04 -0.70 57.63
C LEU A 23 -16.97 -2.21 57.35
N PRO A 24 -17.21 -2.67 56.11
CA PRO A 24 -16.99 -4.06 55.75
C PRO A 24 -15.54 -4.44 56.03
N PRO A 25 -15.26 -5.68 56.48
CA PRO A 25 -13.91 -6.12 56.75
C PRO A 25 -13.06 -5.98 55.47
N ILE A 26 -11.92 -5.29 55.59
CA ILE A 26 -10.91 -5.25 54.53
C ILE A 26 -10.28 -6.65 54.48
N ILE A 27 -10.70 -7.44 53.50
CA ILE A 27 -10.13 -8.76 53.23
C ILE A 27 -8.73 -8.53 52.66
N ASN A 28 -7.69 -8.77 53.46
CA ASN A 28 -6.32 -8.86 52.97
C ASN A 28 -6.18 -10.15 52.15
N ASN A 29 -6.09 -10.01 50.82
CA ASN A 29 -5.96 -11.12 49.86
C ASN A 29 -4.57 -11.79 49.87
N SER A 30 -3.76 -11.55 50.90
CA SER A 30 -2.37 -12.00 51.03
C SER A 30 -2.24 -13.43 51.55
N THR A 31 -3.32 -14.04 52.02
CA THR A 31 -3.32 -15.38 52.67
C THR A 31 -4.06 -16.43 51.84
N TYR A 32 -4.16 -16.25 50.53
CA TYR A 32 -4.59 -17.35 49.67
C TYR A 32 -3.40 -18.26 49.36
N ALA A 33 -3.35 -19.40 50.04
CA ALA A 33 -2.76 -20.64 49.53
C ALA A 33 -3.57 -21.16 48.31
N ASN A 34 -3.82 -20.27 47.36
CA ASN A 34 -4.61 -20.49 46.16
C ASN A 34 -4.11 -19.61 45.00
N GLY A 35 -2.79 -19.37 44.97
CA GLY A 35 -2.10 -18.82 43.80
C GLY A 35 -2.09 -19.75 42.59
N ALA A 36 -2.61 -20.98 42.72
CA ALA A 36 -2.73 -21.96 41.65
C ALA A 36 -4.11 -21.99 40.95
N ALA A 37 -5.15 -21.37 41.52
CA ALA A 37 -6.50 -21.38 40.94
C ALA A 37 -6.79 -20.16 40.05
N TYR A 38 -6.19 -19.00 40.34
CA TYR A 38 -6.30 -17.82 39.48
C TYR A 38 -5.43 -17.90 38.21
N SER A 39 -4.39 -18.75 38.20
CA SER A 39 -3.60 -19.04 37.01
C SER A 39 -4.35 -19.89 35.97
N ALA A 40 -5.37 -20.64 36.37
CA ALA A 40 -6.15 -21.48 35.46
C ALA A 40 -7.16 -20.67 34.61
N GLN A 41 -7.76 -19.62 35.18
CA GLN A 41 -8.67 -18.72 34.45
C GLN A 41 -7.92 -17.67 33.60
N GLY A 42 -6.63 -17.45 33.89
CA GLY A 42 -5.73 -16.67 33.03
C GLY A 42 -5.44 -17.34 31.69
N ALA A 43 -5.48 -18.69 31.62
CA ALA A 43 -5.21 -19.46 30.41
C ALA A 43 -6.34 -19.37 29.36
N ALA A 44 -7.60 -19.34 29.80
CA ALA A 44 -8.76 -19.24 28.90
C ALA A 44 -8.91 -17.86 28.23
N ASN A 45 -8.33 -16.80 28.84
CA ASN A 45 -8.35 -15.43 28.31
C ASN A 45 -7.10 -15.07 27.47
N GLN A 46 -6.09 -15.95 27.40
CA GLN A 46 -4.90 -15.77 26.56
C GLN A 46 -5.22 -15.49 25.08
N PRO A 47 -6.09 -16.26 24.39
CA PRO A 47 -6.36 -16.00 22.97
C PRO A 47 -7.07 -14.66 22.74
N MET A 48 -7.92 -14.21 23.68
CA MET A 48 -8.59 -12.92 23.58
C MET A 48 -7.61 -11.75 23.78
N LEU A 49 -6.67 -11.88 24.71
CA LEU A 49 -5.64 -10.87 24.96
C LEU A 49 -4.65 -10.79 23.79
N GLN A 50 -4.29 -11.93 23.20
CA GLN A 50 -3.46 -11.98 22.00
C GLN A 50 -4.15 -11.31 20.80
N MET A 51 -5.45 -11.54 20.63
CA MET A 51 -6.22 -10.92 19.55
C MET A 51 -6.32 -9.39 19.71
N LEU A 52 -6.47 -8.89 20.94
CA LEU A 52 -6.43 -7.46 21.23
C LEU A 52 -5.06 -6.86 20.88
N GLY A 53 -3.95 -7.52 21.27
CA GLY A 53 -2.60 -7.08 20.92
C GLY A 53 -2.36 -7.05 19.40
N GLN A 54 -2.91 -8.00 18.65
CA GLN A 54 -2.85 -7.98 17.19
C GLN A 54 -3.61 -6.78 16.60
N ILE A 55 -4.78 -6.43 17.16
CA ILE A 55 -5.55 -5.27 16.70
C ILE A 55 -4.78 -3.97 16.96
N GLU A 56 -4.14 -3.81 18.11
CA GLU A 56 -3.30 -2.65 18.43
C GLU A 56 -2.08 -2.55 17.51
N ALA A 57 -1.43 -3.68 17.23
CA ALA A 57 -0.32 -3.74 16.28
C ALA A 57 -0.76 -3.33 14.86
N LEU A 58 -1.89 -3.85 14.38
CA LEU A 58 -2.46 -3.50 13.08
C LEU A 58 -2.86 -2.02 13.01
N GLN A 59 -3.43 -1.45 14.06
CA GLN A 59 -3.74 -0.01 14.11
C GLN A 59 -2.48 0.85 13.99
N THR A 60 -1.41 0.46 14.70
CA THR A 60 -0.11 1.14 14.63
C THR A 60 0.50 1.04 13.23
N GLU A 61 0.40 -0.13 12.61
CA GLU A 61 0.86 -0.35 11.24
C GLU A 61 0.08 0.48 10.22
N ILE A 62 -1.25 0.57 10.34
CA ILE A 62 -2.08 1.41 9.48
C ILE A 62 -1.69 2.90 9.61
N GLN A 63 -1.43 3.38 10.83
CA GLN A 63 -0.97 4.75 11.05
C GLN A 63 0.39 4.99 10.38
N LYS A 64 1.32 4.04 10.51
CA LYS A 64 2.64 4.10 9.85
C LYS A 64 2.51 4.10 8.32
N LEU A 65 1.70 3.21 7.76
CA LEU A 65 1.45 3.13 6.32
C LEU A 65 0.82 4.41 5.79
N ARG A 66 -0.13 5.01 6.52
CA ARG A 66 -0.72 6.30 6.17
C ARG A 66 0.34 7.41 6.16
N GLY A 67 1.20 7.47 7.18
CA GLY A 67 2.30 8.43 7.21
C GLY A 67 3.26 8.28 6.02
N MET A 68 3.61 7.05 5.66
CA MET A 68 4.42 6.79 4.47
C MET A 68 3.72 7.20 3.17
N ALA A 69 2.41 6.95 3.05
CA ALA A 69 1.62 7.37 1.89
C ALA A 69 1.54 8.89 1.76
N GLU A 70 1.36 9.61 2.87
CA GLU A 70 1.39 11.08 2.90
C GLU A 70 2.76 11.61 2.45
N GLN A 71 3.85 11.05 2.97
CA GLN A 71 5.21 11.44 2.56
C GLN A 71 5.45 11.20 1.06
N GLN A 72 5.05 10.04 0.53
CA GLN A 72 5.18 9.74 -0.89
C GLN A 72 4.34 10.70 -1.75
N SER A 73 3.11 11.00 -1.34
CA SER A 73 2.25 11.97 -2.01
C SER A 73 2.91 13.36 -2.07
N HIS A 74 3.51 13.80 -0.96
CA HIS A 74 4.26 15.07 -0.92
C HIS A 74 5.46 15.09 -1.87
N GLU A 75 6.27 14.03 -1.89
CA GLU A 75 7.42 13.94 -2.80
C GLU A 75 6.98 13.92 -4.27
N ILE A 76 5.90 13.21 -4.61
CA ILE A 76 5.33 13.21 -5.97
C ILE A 76 4.90 14.62 -6.37
N ASN A 77 4.21 15.34 -5.50
CA ASN A 77 3.78 16.72 -5.78
C ASN A 77 4.97 17.66 -5.98
N LYS A 78 6.02 17.50 -5.19
CA LYS A 78 7.27 18.26 -5.33
C LYS A 78 7.99 17.97 -6.64
N LEU A 79 8.03 16.70 -7.07
CA LEU A 79 8.60 16.31 -8.36
C LEU A 79 7.81 16.91 -9.52
N LYS A 80 6.47 16.80 -9.49
CA LYS A 80 5.59 17.43 -10.50
C LYS A 80 5.79 18.94 -10.60
N GLN A 81 5.90 19.62 -9.46
CA GLN A 81 6.15 21.06 -9.45
C GLN A 81 7.52 21.40 -10.03
N ARG A 82 8.56 20.60 -9.72
CA ARG A 82 9.89 20.77 -10.30
C ARG A 82 9.86 20.58 -11.82
N GLU A 83 9.21 19.53 -12.31
CA GLU A 83 9.07 19.29 -13.75
C GLU A 83 8.39 20.48 -14.43
N GLN A 84 7.26 20.94 -13.89
CA GLN A 84 6.56 22.10 -14.41
C GLN A 84 7.46 23.35 -14.48
N ASN A 85 8.24 23.60 -13.43
CA ASN A 85 9.17 24.73 -13.40
C ASN A 85 10.27 24.60 -14.46
N ILE A 86 10.80 23.39 -14.67
CA ILE A 86 11.81 23.12 -15.70
C ILE A 86 11.21 23.37 -17.10
N TYR A 87 9.99 22.90 -17.37
CA TYR A 87 9.33 23.17 -18.65
C TYR A 87 9.11 24.66 -18.89
N THR A 88 8.68 25.40 -17.87
CA THR A 88 8.49 26.85 -18.01
C THR A 88 9.81 27.59 -18.24
N ASP A 89 10.88 27.21 -17.54
CA ASP A 89 12.20 27.81 -17.72
C ASP A 89 12.79 27.52 -19.10
N MET A 90 12.71 26.26 -19.55
CA MET A 90 13.13 25.88 -20.90
C MET A 90 12.38 26.66 -21.98
N ASN A 91 11.08 26.87 -21.84
CA ASN A 91 10.29 27.64 -22.78
C ASN A 91 10.68 29.13 -22.78
N MET A 92 10.86 29.74 -21.60
CA MET A 92 11.31 31.12 -21.47
C MET A 92 12.69 31.32 -22.12
N ARG A 93 13.62 30.39 -21.86
CA ARG A 93 14.96 30.44 -22.44
C ARG A 93 14.95 30.20 -23.94
N LEU A 94 14.11 29.30 -24.45
CA LEU A 94 13.92 29.10 -25.89
C LEU A 94 13.38 30.38 -26.54
N GLN A 95 12.34 30.99 -25.98
CA GLN A 95 11.78 32.25 -26.47
C GLN A 95 12.83 33.38 -26.45
N GLN A 96 13.66 33.44 -25.41
CA GLN A 96 14.75 34.40 -25.32
C GLN A 96 15.84 34.13 -26.36
N LEU A 97 16.19 32.87 -26.62
CA LEU A 97 17.14 32.50 -27.67
C LEU A 97 16.60 32.80 -29.07
N GLU A 98 15.32 32.54 -29.34
CA GLU A 98 14.67 32.90 -30.60
C GLU A 98 14.66 34.42 -30.81
N SER A 99 14.35 35.17 -29.74
CA SER A 99 14.37 36.63 -29.76
C SER A 99 15.79 37.21 -29.93
N ALA A 100 16.80 36.63 -29.25
CA ALA A 100 18.19 37.08 -29.29
C ALA A 100 18.93 36.68 -30.57
N ALA A 101 18.57 35.55 -31.18
CA ALA A 101 19.13 35.11 -32.45
C ALA A 101 18.60 35.93 -33.65
N GLY A 102 17.63 36.84 -33.43
CA GLY A 102 17.07 37.67 -34.49
C GLY A 102 16.43 36.86 -35.62
N ILE A 103 16.09 35.59 -35.37
CA ILE A 103 15.40 34.73 -36.33
C ILE A 103 13.93 35.16 -36.32
N SER A 104 13.64 36.25 -37.02
CA SER A 104 12.29 36.49 -37.51
C SER A 104 12.00 35.39 -38.52
N VAL A 105 11.28 34.35 -38.09
CA VAL A 105 10.63 33.44 -39.02
C VAL A 105 9.68 34.30 -39.86
N ASP A 106 9.98 34.45 -41.14
CA ASP A 106 9.09 35.10 -42.09
C ASP A 106 7.82 34.24 -42.23
N THR A 107 6.81 34.57 -41.43
CA THR A 107 5.48 33.93 -41.44
C THR A 107 4.73 34.18 -42.76
N THR A 108 5.29 34.94 -43.70
CA THR A 108 4.69 35.20 -45.03
C THR A 108 4.88 34.03 -46.00
N ARG A 109 5.75 33.06 -45.70
CA ARG A 109 5.80 31.80 -46.47
C ARG A 109 4.67 30.88 -46.02
N GLN A 110 3.47 31.13 -46.52
CA GLN A 110 2.36 30.17 -46.49
C GLN A 110 2.72 28.95 -47.35
N GLU A 111 3.41 27.97 -46.78
CA GLU A 111 3.17 26.60 -47.20
C GLU A 111 1.77 26.20 -46.70
N ILE A 112 0.89 26.00 -47.66
CA ILE A 112 -0.46 25.49 -47.50
C ILE A 112 -0.41 24.10 -46.84
N LEU A 113 -0.46 24.08 -45.51
CA LEU A 113 -0.79 22.92 -44.69
C LEU A 113 -2.13 23.20 -43.97
N SER A 114 -3.16 23.45 -44.76
CA SER A 114 -4.54 23.52 -44.29
C SER A 114 -5.07 22.11 -44.06
N ALA A 115 -4.75 21.52 -42.91
CA ALA A 115 -5.62 20.52 -42.28
C ALA A 115 -5.35 20.49 -40.76
N PRO A 116 -6.37 20.73 -39.90
CA PRO A 116 -6.20 20.48 -38.49
C PRO A 116 -6.05 18.97 -38.29
N VAL A 117 -4.88 18.53 -37.83
CA VAL A 117 -4.68 17.16 -37.34
C VAL A 117 -5.46 17.03 -36.03
N LYS A 118 -6.71 16.57 -36.14
CA LYS A 118 -7.43 16.03 -35.00
C LYS A 118 -6.64 14.82 -34.49
N PRO A 119 -6.45 14.64 -33.17
CA PRO A 119 -5.92 13.38 -32.66
C PRO A 119 -6.88 12.26 -33.06
N SER A 120 -6.49 11.48 -34.06
CA SER A 120 -7.19 10.26 -34.44
C SER A 120 -6.78 9.19 -33.43
N TYR A 121 -7.61 9.03 -32.41
CA TYR A 121 -7.57 7.82 -31.58
C TYR A 121 -7.97 6.67 -32.49
N ILE A 122 -7.04 5.77 -32.83
CA ILE A 122 -7.39 4.50 -33.44
C ILE A 122 -7.87 3.61 -32.29
N PRO A 123 -9.15 3.26 -32.20
CA PRO A 123 -9.56 2.20 -31.28
C PRO A 123 -9.08 0.90 -31.92
N VAL A 124 -8.07 0.24 -31.34
CA VAL A 124 -7.79 -1.15 -31.68
C VAL A 124 -8.88 -2.01 -31.03
N ALA A 125 -10.03 -2.08 -31.69
CA ALA A 125 -10.99 -3.16 -31.50
C ALA A 125 -10.54 -4.37 -32.36
N PRO A 126 -10.78 -5.61 -31.90
CA PRO A 126 -10.12 -6.79 -32.42
C PRO A 126 -10.67 -7.17 -33.81
N VAL A 127 -9.83 -7.16 -34.84
CA VAL A 127 -10.18 -7.76 -36.13
C VAL A 127 -9.89 -9.25 -36.07
N VAL A 128 -10.93 -10.01 -35.73
CA VAL A 128 -11.08 -11.40 -36.14
C VAL A 128 -11.44 -11.37 -37.63
N LYS A 129 -10.48 -11.66 -38.51
CA LYS A 129 -10.78 -12.16 -39.85
C LYS A 129 -9.86 -13.33 -40.18
N GLN A 130 -10.45 -14.51 -40.07
CA GLN A 130 -10.00 -15.74 -40.68
C GLN A 130 -9.66 -15.49 -42.15
N THR A 131 -8.49 -15.95 -42.59
CA THR A 131 -8.26 -16.29 -44.00
C THR A 131 -7.85 -17.75 -44.03
N GLN A 132 -8.67 -18.53 -44.72
CA GLN A 132 -8.51 -19.96 -44.94
C GLN A 132 -7.41 -20.24 -45.99
N VAL A 133 -6.54 -21.18 -45.63
CA VAL A 133 -5.77 -22.18 -46.42
C VAL A 133 -5.41 -21.89 -47.88
N LYS A 134 -4.09 -21.83 -48.12
CA LYS A 134 -3.41 -22.54 -49.23
C LYS A 134 -2.12 -23.21 -48.73
N GLN A 135 -2.20 -24.53 -48.61
CA GLN A 135 -1.13 -25.53 -48.47
C GLN A 135 -0.35 -25.61 -49.81
N ALA A 136 0.94 -25.92 -49.97
CA ALA A 136 2.03 -26.42 -49.13
C ALA A 136 3.38 -26.03 -49.79
N LYS A 137 4.41 -25.77 -48.97
CA LYS A 137 5.75 -26.38 -49.13
C LYS A 137 6.51 -26.32 -47.80
N GLN A 138 6.52 -27.46 -47.11
CA GLN A 138 7.45 -27.94 -46.08
C GLN A 138 7.97 -26.92 -45.02
N PRO A 139 7.55 -27.04 -43.75
CA PRO A 139 8.13 -26.28 -42.65
C PRO A 139 9.50 -26.85 -42.29
N ALA A 140 10.54 -26.00 -42.34
CA ALA A 140 11.65 -26.13 -41.41
C ALA A 140 11.12 -25.81 -39.99
N PRO A 141 11.61 -26.48 -38.94
CA PRO A 141 10.94 -26.51 -37.66
C PRO A 141 10.97 -25.12 -37.03
N ILE A 142 9.79 -24.54 -36.86
CA ILE A 142 9.54 -23.53 -35.83
C ILE A 142 9.95 -24.21 -34.52
N THR A 143 11.02 -23.72 -33.90
CA THR A 143 11.39 -24.13 -32.55
C THR A 143 10.19 -23.84 -31.67
N THR A 144 9.46 -24.90 -31.36
CA THR A 144 8.52 -24.93 -30.27
C THR A 144 9.33 -24.65 -29.02
N VAL A 145 9.35 -23.39 -28.56
CA VAL A 145 9.61 -23.12 -27.16
C VAL A 145 8.48 -23.80 -26.40
N LYS A 146 8.79 -25.03 -25.99
CA LYS A 146 8.04 -25.85 -25.04
C LYS A 146 7.52 -24.90 -23.95
N PRO A 147 6.22 -24.93 -23.58
CA PRO A 147 5.75 -24.14 -22.47
C PRO A 147 6.55 -24.57 -21.24
N LYS A 148 7.53 -23.75 -20.83
CA LYS A 148 8.25 -23.94 -19.57
C LYS A 148 7.17 -23.84 -18.51
N SER A 149 7.08 -24.87 -17.66
CA SER A 149 6.04 -24.94 -16.66
C SER A 149 6.16 -23.73 -15.71
N LYS A 150 5.05 -23.33 -15.09
CA LYS A 150 5.06 -22.29 -14.03
C LYS A 150 6.05 -22.61 -12.90
N ALA A 151 6.37 -23.88 -12.70
CA ALA A 151 7.38 -24.32 -11.74
C ALA A 151 8.80 -23.98 -12.21
N GLN A 152 9.10 -24.15 -13.50
CA GLN A 152 10.38 -23.76 -14.09
C GLN A 152 10.55 -22.24 -14.08
N GLU A 153 9.49 -21.50 -14.42
CA GLU A 153 9.47 -20.03 -14.36
C GLU A 153 9.84 -19.53 -12.96
N LYS A 154 9.20 -20.06 -11.92
CA LYS A 154 9.52 -19.70 -10.55
C LYS A 154 10.96 -20.04 -10.18
N ALA A 155 11.46 -21.21 -10.58
CA ALA A 155 12.83 -21.62 -10.28
C ALA A 155 13.88 -20.72 -10.95
N ASP A 156 13.66 -20.36 -12.21
CA ASP A 156 14.54 -19.46 -12.97
C ASP A 156 14.53 -18.04 -12.38
N PHE A 157 13.37 -17.56 -11.91
CA PHE A 157 13.24 -16.28 -11.19
C PHE A 157 13.94 -16.31 -9.81
N ASP A 158 13.74 -17.37 -9.02
CA ASP A 158 14.35 -17.52 -7.69
C ASP A 158 15.89 -17.57 -7.79
N ALA A 159 16.44 -18.20 -8.84
CA ALA A 159 17.88 -18.23 -9.10
C ALA A 159 18.45 -16.84 -9.43
N ALA A 160 17.73 -16.04 -10.22
CA ALA A 160 18.09 -14.66 -10.50
C ALA A 160 18.10 -13.81 -9.22
N PHE A 161 17.07 -13.96 -8.38
CA PHE A 161 16.94 -13.22 -7.12
C PHE A 161 17.97 -13.65 -6.05
N ALA A 162 18.37 -14.92 -6.04
CA ALA A 162 19.48 -15.38 -5.21
C ALA A 162 20.80 -14.67 -5.57
N SER A 163 21.02 -14.36 -6.85
CA SER A 163 22.21 -13.62 -7.30
C SER A 163 22.19 -12.16 -6.80
N VAL A 164 21.01 -11.54 -6.74
CA VAL A 164 20.81 -10.21 -6.11
C VAL A 164 21.17 -10.25 -4.63
N LYS A 165 20.65 -11.24 -3.90
CA LYS A 165 20.93 -11.42 -2.47
C LYS A 165 22.40 -11.62 -2.15
N ASN A 166 23.13 -12.30 -3.03
CA ASN A 166 24.55 -12.58 -2.89
C ASN A 166 25.44 -11.45 -3.45
N SER A 167 24.88 -10.27 -3.77
CA SER A 167 25.59 -9.10 -4.34
C SER A 167 26.26 -9.36 -5.69
N HIS A 168 25.87 -10.42 -6.41
CA HIS A 168 26.36 -10.74 -7.75
C HIS A 168 25.53 -10.03 -8.81
N TYR A 169 25.52 -8.70 -8.80
CA TYR A 169 24.62 -7.88 -9.62
C TYR A 169 24.79 -8.12 -11.13
N GLN A 170 26.04 -8.24 -11.60
CA GLN A 170 26.36 -8.54 -13.01
C GLN A 170 25.80 -9.89 -13.47
N GLN A 171 25.70 -10.87 -12.57
CA GLN A 171 25.11 -12.17 -12.85
C GLN A 171 23.58 -12.10 -12.75
N ALA A 172 23.06 -11.35 -11.78
CA ALA A 172 21.63 -11.15 -11.61
C ALA A 172 20.98 -10.47 -12.81
N ILE A 173 21.61 -9.42 -13.36
CA ILE A 173 21.14 -8.72 -14.56
C ILE A 173 21.02 -9.70 -15.74
N LYS A 174 22.07 -10.47 -16.03
CA LYS A 174 22.06 -11.46 -17.13
C LYS A 174 20.96 -12.51 -16.95
N LEU A 175 20.74 -12.98 -15.72
CA LEU A 175 19.70 -13.96 -15.43
C LEU A 175 18.29 -13.36 -15.58
N LEU A 176 18.10 -12.10 -15.18
CA LEU A 176 16.83 -11.38 -15.35
C LEU A 176 16.55 -11.07 -16.82
N GLU A 177 17.52 -10.59 -17.58
CA GLU A 177 17.40 -10.38 -19.03
C GLU A 177 17.00 -11.67 -19.75
N HIS A 178 17.67 -12.78 -19.45
CA HIS A 178 17.34 -14.09 -20.01
C HIS A 178 15.94 -14.57 -19.57
N PHE A 179 15.57 -14.31 -18.33
CA PHE A 179 14.23 -14.62 -17.81
C PHE A 179 13.13 -13.87 -18.57
N LEU A 180 13.34 -12.59 -18.89
CA LEU A 180 12.38 -11.78 -19.66
C LEU A 180 12.22 -12.27 -21.11
N VAL A 181 13.28 -12.84 -21.71
CA VAL A 181 13.24 -13.45 -23.05
C VAL A 181 12.56 -14.83 -23.04
N ASP A 182 12.87 -15.65 -22.04
CA ASP A 182 12.28 -17.00 -21.90
C ASP A 182 10.81 -16.98 -21.48
N TYR A 183 10.41 -15.96 -20.72
CA TYR A 183 9.08 -15.80 -20.15
C TYR A 183 8.49 -14.42 -20.48
N PRO A 184 8.16 -14.13 -21.75
CA PRO A 184 7.67 -12.81 -22.15
C PRO A 184 6.24 -12.50 -21.66
N ALA A 185 5.49 -13.52 -21.25
CA ALA A 185 4.13 -13.40 -20.69
C ALA A 185 3.95 -14.21 -19.40
N GLY A 186 5.04 -14.39 -18.65
CA GLY A 186 5.07 -15.09 -17.37
C GLY A 186 4.40 -14.29 -16.25
N VAL A 187 3.95 -14.97 -15.21
CA VAL A 187 3.36 -14.36 -14.01
C VAL A 187 4.42 -13.58 -13.22
N TYR A 188 5.70 -13.95 -13.33
CA TYR A 188 6.81 -13.27 -12.64
C TYR A 188 7.53 -12.23 -13.52
N THR A 189 7.12 -12.06 -14.79
CA THR A 189 7.77 -11.17 -15.75
C THR A 189 7.67 -9.70 -15.33
N GLU A 190 6.52 -9.25 -14.83
CA GLU A 190 6.36 -7.87 -14.31
C GLU A 190 7.29 -7.58 -13.13
N ASN A 191 7.47 -8.56 -12.24
CA ASN A 191 8.36 -8.43 -11.09
C ASN A 191 9.85 -8.46 -11.50
N ALA A 192 10.18 -9.19 -12.57
CA ALA A 192 11.53 -9.23 -13.12
C ALA A 192 11.91 -7.88 -13.75
N TYR A 193 11.01 -7.24 -14.51
CA TYR A 193 11.23 -5.89 -15.05
C TYR A 193 11.53 -4.86 -13.95
N PHE A 194 10.78 -4.91 -12.84
CA PHE A 194 11.02 -4.02 -11.71
C PHE A 194 12.39 -4.25 -11.04
N SER A 195 12.80 -5.51 -10.96
CA SER A 195 14.04 -5.90 -10.28
C SER A 195 15.28 -5.57 -11.09
N GLU A 196 15.24 -5.70 -12.42
CA GLU A 196 16.34 -5.31 -13.33
C GLU A 196 16.65 -3.81 -13.21
N PHE A 197 15.63 -2.96 -13.19
CA PHE A 197 15.80 -1.50 -13.08
C PHE A 197 16.34 -1.05 -11.71
N SER A 198 16.24 -1.92 -10.69
CA SER A 198 16.64 -1.62 -9.31
C SER A 198 18.06 -2.10 -8.97
N LEU A 199 18.75 -2.75 -9.91
CA LEU A 199 20.11 -3.32 -9.79
C LEU A 199 21.15 -2.43 -10.46
#